data_AF-A0AB35AQY6-F1
#
_entry.id   AF-A0AB35AQY6-F1
#
_cell.length_a   1.000
_cell.length_b   1.000
_cell.length_c   1.000
_cell.angle_alpha   90.00
_cell.angle_beta   90.00
_cell.angle_gamma   90.00
#
_symmetry.space_group_name_H-M   'P 1'
#
loop_
_entity.id
_entity.type
_entity.pdbx_description
1 polymer ?
#
loop_
_entity_poly.entity_id
_entity_poly.type
_entity_poly.pdbx_seq_one_letter_code
_entity_poly.pdbx_strand_id
1 'polypeptide(L)'
;MTLSGKPVDPKYQNGIQWWSKGGGIKTQGEPYEIWVANKLQPDGYIWLADYKNNWKAFDQWNATSGDAVSDKTLDMQATTYANPNRVEARIVTNVEQMLRYQSGGGEIIDPSVAQAKGIPASLQFSKGDIDTYTLSLGVPREPTEGQWEALCKAYQFAKERVAEESLEQKRPLSINFDITDIA
;
A
#
# COMPACT_ATOMS: atom_id res chain seq x y z
N MET A 1 -2.17 22.18 8.44
CA MET A 1 -1.30 21.32 7.61
C MET A 1 -2.13 20.83 6.44
N THR A 2 -1.59 20.85 5.22
CA THR A 2 -2.19 20.19 4.06
C THR A 2 -1.29 19.02 3.67
N LEU A 3 -1.88 17.87 3.37
CA LEU A 3 -1.19 16.68 2.85
C LEU A 3 -1.82 16.36 1.48
N SER A 4 -0.98 16.32 0.44
CA SER A 4 -1.41 16.13 -0.96
C SER A 4 -2.49 17.11 -1.45
N GLY A 5 -2.42 18.37 -0.99
CA GLY A 5 -3.39 19.42 -1.35
C GLY A 5 -4.71 19.39 -0.57
N LYS A 6 -4.92 18.40 0.31
CA LYS A 6 -6.11 18.32 1.19
C LYS A 6 -5.77 18.79 2.60
N PRO A 7 -6.65 19.54 3.29
CA PRO A 7 -6.49 19.81 4.72
C PRO A 7 -6.36 18.50 5.50
N VAL A 8 -5.37 18.43 6.39
CA VAL A 8 -5.24 17.29 7.30
C VAL A 8 -6.38 17.36 8.31
N ASP A 9 -7.24 16.34 8.32
CA ASP A 9 -8.30 16.20 9.32
C ASP A 9 -7.66 16.26 10.73
N PRO A 10 -8.20 17.08 11.64
CA PRO A 10 -7.71 17.17 13.03
C PRO A 10 -7.54 15.83 13.72
N LYS A 11 -8.29 14.78 13.35
CA LYS A 11 -8.13 13.43 13.91
C LYS A 11 -6.75 12.81 13.63
N TYR A 12 -6.03 13.29 12.61
CA TYR A 12 -4.67 12.86 12.26
C TYR A 12 -3.56 13.71 12.89
N GLN A 13 -3.89 14.72 13.70
CA GLN A 13 -2.89 15.63 14.30
C GLN A 13 -1.85 14.92 15.18
N ASN A 14 -2.18 13.73 15.69
CA ASN A 14 -1.30 12.91 16.50
C ASN A 14 -0.57 11.82 15.67
N GLY A 15 -0.58 11.93 14.34
CA GLY A 15 0.01 10.93 13.45
C GLY A 15 -0.73 9.59 13.45
N ILE A 16 0.01 8.53 13.11
CA ILE A 16 -0.48 7.15 13.08
C ILE A 16 -0.59 6.63 14.52
N GLN A 17 -1.78 6.18 14.90
CA GLN A 17 -2.08 5.64 16.22
C GLN A 17 -2.36 4.14 16.11
N TRP A 18 -1.49 3.35 16.73
CA TRP A 18 -1.57 1.90 16.75
C TRP A 18 -2.74 1.39 17.60
N TRP A 19 -3.38 0.30 17.16
CA TRP A 19 -4.46 -0.39 17.88
C TRP A 19 -4.09 -0.76 19.34
N SER A 20 -2.88 -1.24 19.55
CA SER A 20 -2.28 -1.59 20.83
C SER A 20 -2.17 -0.40 21.79
N LYS A 21 -2.20 0.83 21.27
CA LYS A 21 -2.17 2.09 22.02
C LYS A 21 -3.55 2.79 22.06
N GLY A 22 -4.63 2.10 21.70
CA GLY A 22 -6.00 2.64 21.71
C GLY A 22 -6.41 3.33 20.40
N GLY A 23 -5.63 3.18 19.33
CA GLY A 23 -5.97 3.64 17.99
C GLY A 23 -7.02 2.76 17.30
N GLY A 24 -7.26 3.03 16.01
CA GLY A 24 -8.24 2.33 15.20
C GLY A 24 -7.94 2.46 13.71
N ILE A 25 -8.73 1.83 12.84
CA ILE A 25 -8.48 1.86 11.38
C ILE A 25 -8.36 3.29 10.83
N LYS A 26 -9.22 4.19 11.29
CA LYS A 26 -9.25 5.61 10.90
C LYS A 26 -8.10 6.43 11.45
N THR A 27 -7.39 5.95 12.47
CA THR A 27 -6.24 6.66 13.04
C THR A 27 -4.92 5.93 12.78
N GLN A 28 -4.98 4.76 12.13
CA GLN A 28 -3.81 3.94 11.77
C GLN A 28 -3.62 3.85 10.25
N GLY A 29 -4.59 3.29 9.52
CA GLY A 29 -4.48 3.02 8.09
C GLY A 29 -4.60 4.27 7.23
N GLU A 30 -5.70 5.03 7.41
CA GLU A 30 -5.95 6.26 6.65
C GLU A 30 -4.78 7.27 6.70
N PRO A 31 -4.18 7.60 7.87
CA PRO A 31 -3.04 8.51 7.90
C PRO A 31 -1.76 7.92 7.28
N TYR A 32 -1.59 6.59 7.29
CA TYR A 32 -0.47 5.94 6.63
C TYR A 32 -0.57 6.03 5.11
N GLU A 33 -1.74 5.74 4.54
CA GLU A 33 -1.99 5.89 3.10
C GLU A 33 -1.70 7.31 2.61
N ILE A 34 -2.13 8.32 3.39
CA ILE A 34 -1.83 9.72 3.10
C ILE A 34 -0.32 9.98 3.15
N TRP A 35 0.38 9.46 4.15
CA TRP A 35 1.83 9.64 4.27
C TRP A 35 2.59 9.02 3.08
N VAL A 36 2.24 7.79 2.68
CA VAL A 36 2.85 7.12 1.51
C VAL A 36 2.55 7.89 0.23
N ALA A 37 1.31 8.34 0.03
CA ALA A 37 0.94 9.16 -1.12
C ALA A 37 1.80 10.43 -1.23
N ASN A 38 2.08 11.12 -0.12
CA ASN A 38 2.95 12.30 -0.11
C ASN A 38 4.42 11.95 -0.37
N LYS A 39 4.90 10.83 0.18
CA LYS A 39 6.26 10.33 -0.04
C LYS A 39 6.51 10.05 -1.52
N LEU A 40 5.55 9.41 -2.20
CA LEU A 40 5.71 8.93 -3.57
C LEU A 40 5.28 9.93 -4.65
N GLN A 41 4.46 10.94 -4.32
CA GLN A 41 3.97 11.92 -5.30
C GLN A 41 5.11 12.62 -6.09
N PRO A 42 6.25 13.04 -5.47
CA PRO A 42 7.35 13.65 -6.22
C PRO A 42 7.95 12.74 -7.30
N ASP A 43 7.83 11.42 -7.14
CA ASP A 43 8.35 10.40 -8.07
C ASP A 43 7.32 10.01 -9.14
N GLY A 44 6.22 10.78 -9.25
CA GLY A 44 5.20 10.61 -10.29
C GLY A 44 4.12 9.58 -9.96
N TYR A 45 4.03 9.12 -8.71
CA TYR A 45 2.95 8.23 -8.29
C TYR A 45 1.63 8.99 -8.13
N ILE A 46 0.57 8.37 -8.65
CA ILE A 46 -0.80 8.85 -8.53
C ILE A 46 -1.46 8.17 -7.33
N TRP A 47 -2.08 8.95 -6.44
CA TRP A 47 -2.88 8.43 -5.34
C TRP A 47 -4.30 8.08 -5.82
N LEU A 48 -4.65 6.79 -5.76
CA LEU A 48 -5.88 6.26 -6.37
C LEU A 48 -7.16 6.73 -5.66
N ALA A 49 -7.04 7.15 -4.40
CA ALA A 49 -8.15 7.75 -3.64
C ALA A 49 -8.59 9.11 -4.19
N ASP A 50 -7.81 9.77 -5.06
CA ASP A 50 -8.26 10.98 -5.75
C ASP A 50 -9.27 10.69 -6.87
N TYR A 51 -9.38 9.43 -7.34
CA TYR A 51 -10.30 9.02 -8.41
C TYR A 51 -11.54 8.29 -7.88
N LYS A 52 -11.38 7.41 -6.88
CA LYS A 52 -12.52 6.78 -6.22
C LYS A 52 -12.14 6.20 -4.87
N ASN A 53 -13.16 6.06 -4.02
CA ASN A 53 -13.04 5.28 -2.81
C ASN A 53 -12.91 3.78 -3.14
N ASN A 54 -12.11 3.06 -2.35
CA ASN A 54 -11.95 1.61 -2.42
C ASN A 54 -11.43 1.09 -3.78
N TRP A 55 -10.37 1.70 -4.31
CA TRP A 55 -9.62 1.05 -5.39
C TRP A 55 -9.14 -0.33 -4.90
N LYS A 56 -9.34 -1.36 -5.71
CA LYS A 56 -9.04 -2.73 -5.26
C LYS A 56 -7.53 -2.94 -5.19
N ALA A 57 -7.09 -3.52 -4.08
CA ALA A 57 -5.74 -3.99 -3.80
C ALA A 57 -4.63 -2.92 -3.74
N PHE A 58 -4.71 -1.86 -4.54
CA PHE A 58 -3.68 -0.83 -4.66
C PHE A 58 -4.19 0.55 -4.24
N ASP A 59 -3.24 1.36 -3.79
CA ASP A 59 -3.43 2.70 -3.25
C ASP A 59 -2.67 3.74 -4.09
N GLN A 60 -1.54 3.36 -4.73
CA GLN A 60 -0.81 4.21 -5.69
C GLN A 60 -0.48 3.48 -6.98
N TRP A 61 -0.31 4.27 -8.04
CA TRP A 61 0.06 3.80 -9.37
C TRP A 61 1.08 4.73 -10.02
N ASN A 62 2.14 4.16 -10.60
CA ASN A 62 3.09 4.88 -11.44
C ASN A 62 3.07 4.32 -12.86
N ALA A 63 2.43 5.07 -13.78
CA ALA A 63 2.29 4.66 -15.17
C ALA A 63 3.62 4.61 -15.95
N THR A 64 4.67 5.27 -15.47
CA THR A 64 5.99 5.28 -16.13
C THR A 64 6.79 4.03 -15.79
N SER A 65 6.78 3.63 -14.52
CA SER A 65 7.54 2.46 -14.04
C SER A 65 6.75 1.16 -14.04
N GLY A 66 5.42 1.22 -14.18
CA GLY A 66 4.55 0.06 -14.03
C GLY A 66 4.43 -0.42 -12.58
N ASP A 67 4.75 0.41 -11.59
CA ASP A 67 4.69 0.05 -10.17
C ASP A 67 3.31 0.34 -9.57
N ALA A 68 2.69 -0.71 -9.02
CA ALA A 68 1.43 -0.64 -8.29
C ALA A 68 1.67 -0.92 -6.81
N VAL A 69 1.37 0.08 -5.97
CA VAL A 69 1.67 0.07 -4.54
C VAL A 69 0.41 -0.21 -3.74
N SER A 70 0.51 -1.13 -2.79
CA SER A 70 -0.51 -1.44 -1.80
C SER A 70 -0.03 -1.01 -0.42
N ASP A 71 -0.77 -0.11 0.21
CA ASP A 71 -0.47 0.42 1.54
C ASP A 71 -1.14 -0.42 2.60
N LYS A 72 -0.35 -0.93 3.55
CA LYS A 72 -0.88 -1.70 4.66
C LYS A 72 -0.19 -1.25 5.94
N THR A 73 -0.93 -1.31 7.03
CA THR A 73 -0.34 -1.19 8.37
C THR A 73 -0.55 -2.48 9.12
N LEU A 74 0.42 -2.86 9.94
CA LEU A 74 0.34 -4.05 10.77
C LEU A 74 0.87 -3.74 12.17
N ASP A 75 -0.05 -3.66 13.12
CA ASP A 75 0.30 -3.42 14.52
C ASP A 75 0.90 -4.68 15.16
N MET A 76 2.21 -4.85 15.01
CA MET A 76 2.93 -6.01 15.53
C MET A 76 2.83 -6.15 17.07
N GLN A 77 2.45 -5.11 17.79
CA GLN A 77 2.27 -5.16 19.25
C GLN A 77 0.85 -5.60 19.66
N ALA A 78 -0.10 -5.69 18.72
CA ALA A 78 -1.43 -6.19 19.02
C ALA A 78 -1.41 -7.71 19.31
N THR A 79 -2.25 -8.15 20.26
CA THR A 79 -2.28 -9.56 20.74
C THR A 79 -2.42 -10.59 19.61
N THR A 80 -3.16 -10.28 18.55
CA THR A 80 -3.31 -11.13 17.37
C THR A 80 -1.97 -11.47 16.72
N TYR A 81 -1.05 -10.50 16.65
CA TYR A 81 0.22 -10.60 15.93
C TYR A 81 1.39 -10.98 16.84
N ALA A 82 1.13 -11.21 18.13
CA ALA A 82 2.04 -11.94 19.01
C ALA A 82 2.29 -13.38 18.51
N ASN A 83 1.38 -13.93 17.70
CA ASN A 83 1.61 -15.17 16.95
C ASN A 83 2.20 -14.83 15.56
N PRO A 84 3.48 -15.17 15.27
CA PRO A 84 4.10 -14.88 13.99
C PRO A 84 3.38 -15.45 12.77
N ASN A 85 2.70 -16.59 12.90
CA ASN A 85 1.94 -17.17 11.79
C ASN A 85 0.78 -16.26 11.34
N ARG A 86 0.27 -15.41 12.24
CA ARG A 86 -0.75 -14.40 11.90
C ARG A 86 -0.18 -13.23 11.13
N VAL A 87 1.08 -12.88 11.37
CA VAL A 87 1.82 -11.88 10.58
C VAL A 87 1.98 -12.40 9.15
N GLU A 88 2.56 -13.59 9.00
CA GLU A 88 2.77 -14.22 7.69
C GLU A 88 1.46 -14.32 6.89
N ALA A 89 0.42 -14.92 7.48
CA ALA A 89 -0.87 -15.12 6.82
C ALA A 89 -1.52 -13.80 6.37
N ARG A 90 -1.37 -12.73 7.16
CA ARG A 90 -1.91 -11.41 6.82
C ARG A 90 -1.20 -10.82 5.60
N ILE A 91 0.13 -10.92 5.56
CA ILE A 91 0.93 -10.42 4.45
C ILE A 91 0.66 -11.24 3.17
N VAL A 92 0.64 -12.57 3.28
CA VAL A 92 0.29 -13.47 2.16
C VAL A 92 -1.09 -13.13 1.58
N THR A 93 -2.07 -12.85 2.43
CA THR A 93 -3.42 -12.44 1.98
C THR A 93 -3.39 -11.15 1.16
N ASN A 94 -2.59 -10.16 1.58
CA ASN A 94 -2.46 -8.90 0.83
C ASN A 94 -1.79 -9.13 -0.53
N VAL A 95 -0.72 -9.93 -0.58
CA VAL A 95 -0.02 -10.29 -1.82
C VAL A 95 -0.96 -11.00 -2.79
N GLU A 96 -1.72 -11.97 -2.32
CA GLU A 96 -2.72 -12.67 -3.14
C GLU A 96 -3.79 -11.72 -3.68
N GLN A 97 -4.21 -10.69 -2.91
CA GLN A 97 -5.12 -9.68 -3.41
C GLN A 97 -4.51 -8.83 -4.53
N MET A 98 -3.23 -8.44 -4.39
CA MET A 98 -2.49 -7.71 -5.42
C MET A 98 -2.37 -8.54 -6.71
N LEU A 99 -2.02 -9.82 -6.61
CA LEU A 99 -1.89 -10.72 -7.75
C LEU A 99 -3.23 -11.04 -8.42
N ARG A 100 -4.34 -11.04 -7.67
CA ARG A 100 -5.69 -11.28 -8.23
C ARG A 100 -6.29 -10.05 -8.91
N TYR A 101 -5.67 -8.88 -8.79
CA TYR A 101 -6.14 -7.68 -9.46
C TYR A 101 -6.29 -7.92 -10.97
N GLN A 102 -7.36 -7.40 -11.55
CA GLN A 102 -7.67 -7.55 -12.97
C GLN A 102 -7.61 -6.20 -13.68
N SER A 103 -8.43 -5.26 -13.21
CA SER A 103 -8.46 -3.90 -13.72
C SER A 103 -9.22 -2.97 -12.79
N GLY A 104 -8.99 -1.68 -12.98
CA GLY A 104 -9.67 -0.59 -12.29
C GLY A 104 -9.60 0.67 -13.12
N GLY A 105 -10.63 1.48 -13.02
CA GLY A 105 -10.65 2.82 -13.59
C GLY A 105 -11.58 3.76 -12.80
N GLY A 106 -11.46 5.05 -13.06
CA GLY A 106 -12.29 6.10 -12.48
C GLY A 106 -11.92 7.49 -13.01
N GLU A 107 -12.83 8.44 -12.78
CA GLU A 107 -12.62 9.87 -13.03
C GLU A 107 -12.15 10.54 -11.74
N ILE A 108 -11.36 11.60 -11.86
CA ILE A 108 -10.92 12.41 -10.72
C ILE A 108 -12.14 12.97 -9.98
N ILE A 109 -12.17 12.83 -8.65
CA ILE A 109 -13.27 13.33 -7.80
C ILE A 109 -13.29 14.87 -7.81
N ASP A 110 -12.11 15.48 -7.78
CA ASP A 110 -11.92 16.93 -7.79
C ASP A 110 -11.01 17.34 -8.96
N PRO A 111 -11.55 17.92 -10.04
CA PRO A 111 -10.77 18.36 -11.19
C PRO A 111 -9.65 19.36 -10.87
N SER A 112 -9.78 20.14 -9.78
CA SER A 112 -8.72 21.07 -9.36
C SER A 112 -7.48 20.33 -8.86
N VAL A 113 -7.64 19.14 -8.29
CA VAL A 113 -6.54 18.27 -7.86
C VAL A 113 -5.77 17.74 -9.08
N ALA A 114 -6.46 17.35 -10.15
CA ALA A 114 -5.82 16.90 -11.38
C ALA A 114 -4.89 17.98 -11.94
N GLN A 115 -5.37 19.22 -12.03
CA GLN A 115 -4.57 20.36 -12.48
C GLN A 115 -3.40 20.66 -11.52
N ALA A 116 -3.64 20.71 -10.21
CA ALA A 116 -2.62 21.05 -9.23
C ALA A 116 -1.48 20.02 -9.16
N LYS A 117 -1.80 18.73 -9.37
CA LYS A 117 -0.83 17.64 -9.32
C LYS A 117 -0.26 17.24 -10.68
N GLY A 118 -0.81 17.77 -11.78
CA GLY A 118 -0.42 17.38 -13.14
C GLY A 118 -0.78 15.92 -13.49
N ILE A 119 -1.88 15.40 -12.93
CA ILE A 119 -2.35 14.02 -13.14
C ILE A 119 -3.58 14.00 -14.08
N PRO A 120 -3.86 12.90 -14.80
CA PRO A 120 -4.93 12.87 -15.78
C PRO A 120 -6.33 12.94 -15.15
N ALA A 121 -7.31 13.50 -15.86
CA ALA A 121 -8.70 13.58 -15.37
C ALA A 121 -9.38 12.20 -15.25
N SER A 122 -8.97 11.24 -16.08
CA SER A 122 -9.42 9.85 -16.05
C SER A 122 -8.20 8.94 -15.90
N LEU A 123 -8.35 7.87 -15.12
CA LEU A 123 -7.31 6.86 -14.94
C LEU A 123 -7.91 5.47 -15.14
N GLN A 124 -7.19 4.62 -15.87
CA GLN A 124 -7.48 3.20 -15.99
C GLN A 124 -6.19 2.42 -16.09
N PHE A 125 -6.08 1.31 -15.35
CA PHE A 125 -5.01 0.34 -15.52
C PHE A 125 -5.49 -1.07 -15.15
N SER A 126 -4.83 -2.05 -15.75
CA SER A 126 -5.10 -3.47 -15.67
C SER A 126 -3.90 -4.21 -15.09
N LYS A 127 -4.08 -5.50 -14.80
CA LYS A 127 -3.01 -6.39 -14.38
C LYS A 127 -1.85 -6.39 -15.36
N GLY A 128 -2.14 -6.31 -16.67
CA GLY A 128 -1.15 -6.34 -17.73
C GLY A 128 -0.25 -5.10 -17.78
N ASP A 129 -0.66 -4.00 -17.13
CA ASP A 129 0.12 -2.78 -17.07
C ASP A 129 1.14 -2.81 -15.90
N ILE A 130 0.97 -3.71 -14.92
CA ILE A 130 1.76 -3.73 -13.69
C ILE A 130 3.03 -4.56 -13.87
N ASP A 131 4.20 -3.94 -13.89
CA ASP A 131 5.50 -4.63 -13.95
C ASP A 131 6.07 -4.92 -12.54
N THR A 132 5.71 -4.09 -11.56
CA THR A 132 6.18 -4.23 -10.18
C THR A 132 5.01 -4.14 -9.19
N TYR A 133 4.99 -5.08 -8.26
CA TYR A 133 4.08 -5.07 -7.12
C TYR A 133 4.84 -4.57 -5.89
N THR A 134 4.39 -3.48 -5.28
CA THR A 134 5.01 -3.00 -4.04
C THR A 134 4.03 -3.09 -2.88
N LEU A 135 4.42 -3.79 -1.81
CA LEU A 135 3.72 -3.76 -0.53
C LEU A 135 4.42 -2.74 0.37
N SER A 136 3.81 -1.58 0.56
CA SER A 136 4.26 -0.58 1.53
C SER A 136 3.65 -0.93 2.89
N LEU A 137 4.49 -1.35 3.84
CA LEU A 137 4.06 -1.86 5.14
C LEU A 137 4.53 -0.94 6.28
N GLY A 138 3.60 -0.24 6.91
CA GLY A 138 3.85 0.46 8.17
C GLY A 138 3.77 -0.51 9.34
N VAL A 139 4.81 -0.55 10.17
CA VAL A 139 4.85 -1.34 11.41
C VAL A 139 5.22 -0.44 12.61
N PRO A 140 4.74 -0.75 13.83
CA PRO A 140 5.23 -0.08 15.03
C PRO A 140 6.69 -0.46 15.26
N ARG A 141 7.37 0.35 16.07
CA ARG A 141 8.79 0.16 16.39
C ARG A 141 9.14 -1.28 16.76
N GLU A 142 10.20 -1.76 16.09
CA GLU A 142 10.96 -3.00 16.33
C GLU A 142 10.11 -4.29 16.41
N PRO A 143 9.78 -4.92 15.27
CA PRO A 143 9.25 -6.28 15.26
C PRO A 143 10.19 -7.24 16.00
N THR A 144 9.62 -8.20 16.72
CA THR A 144 10.40 -9.29 17.34
C THR A 144 11.08 -10.16 16.28
N GLU A 145 12.10 -10.95 16.68
CA GLU A 145 12.78 -11.87 15.76
C GLU A 145 11.82 -12.83 15.06
N GLY A 146 10.85 -13.40 15.79
CA GLY A 146 9.84 -14.28 15.19
C GLY A 146 8.92 -13.55 14.19
N GLN A 147 8.60 -12.27 14.44
CA GLN A 147 7.82 -11.47 13.50
C GLN A 147 8.63 -11.10 12.25
N TRP A 148 9.93 -10.83 12.40
CA TRP A 148 10.84 -10.67 11.27
C TRP A 148 10.95 -11.96 10.44
N GLU A 149 11.07 -13.12 11.09
CA GLU A 149 11.09 -14.41 10.40
C GLU A 149 9.79 -14.62 9.59
N ALA A 150 8.63 -14.29 10.17
CA ALA A 150 7.35 -14.37 9.48
C ALA A 150 7.24 -13.40 8.28
N LEU A 151 7.75 -12.17 8.42
CA LEU A 151 7.83 -11.22 7.31
C LEU A 151 8.73 -11.73 6.18
N CYS A 152 9.88 -12.31 6.52
CA CYS A 152 10.80 -12.91 5.56
C CYS A 152 10.18 -14.10 4.83
N LYS A 153 9.47 -14.99 5.55
CA LYS A 153 8.72 -16.12 4.95
C LYS A 153 7.66 -15.62 3.98
N ALA A 154 6.87 -14.63 4.39
CA ALA A 154 5.86 -14.03 3.52
C ALA A 154 6.48 -13.37 2.28
N TYR A 155 7.65 -12.75 2.41
CA TYR A 155 8.37 -12.18 1.26
C TYR A 155 8.86 -13.25 0.30
N GLN A 156 9.43 -14.37 0.78
CA GLN A 156 9.83 -15.47 -0.10
C GLN A 156 8.62 -16.09 -0.82
N PHE A 157 7.53 -16.34 -0.11
CA PHE A 157 6.27 -16.79 -0.72
C PHE A 157 5.80 -15.82 -1.81
N ALA A 158 5.84 -14.51 -1.54
CA ALA A 158 5.44 -13.49 -2.49
C ALA A 158 6.29 -13.52 -3.77
N LYS A 159 7.61 -13.70 -3.62
CA LYS A 159 8.53 -13.83 -4.76
C LYS A 159 8.24 -15.07 -5.60
N GLU A 160 7.95 -16.20 -4.97
CA GLU A 160 7.59 -17.44 -5.68
C GLU A 160 6.31 -17.24 -6.49
N ARG A 161 5.26 -16.68 -5.87
CA ARG A 161 3.98 -16.42 -6.56
C ARG A 161 4.11 -15.43 -7.71
N VAL A 162 4.92 -14.37 -7.55
CA VAL A 162 5.18 -13.41 -8.63
C VAL A 162 6.03 -14.01 -9.74
N ALA A 163 6.95 -14.93 -9.42
CA ALA A 163 7.69 -15.67 -10.43
C ALA A 163 6.78 -16.61 -11.24
N GLU A 164 5.83 -17.30 -10.60
CA GLU A 164 4.81 -18.10 -11.28
C GLU A 164 3.95 -17.22 -12.20
N GLU A 165 3.45 -16.09 -11.70
CA GLU A 165 2.67 -15.13 -12.48
C GLU A 165 3.46 -14.54 -13.66
N SER A 166 4.75 -14.27 -13.48
CA SER A 166 5.67 -13.79 -14.51
C SER A 166 5.77 -14.78 -15.68
N LEU A 167 5.83 -16.08 -15.36
CA LEU A 167 5.83 -17.15 -16.36
C LEU A 167 4.48 -17.25 -17.09
N GLU A 168 3.37 -17.16 -16.36
CA GLU A 168 2.01 -17.20 -16.93
C GLU A 168 1.76 -16.03 -17.87
N GLN A 169 2.17 -14.81 -17.48
CA GLN A 169 2.02 -13.59 -18.30
C GLN A 169 3.11 -13.42 -19.35
N LYS A 170 4.16 -14.25 -19.33
CA LYS A 170 5.31 -14.19 -20.25
C LYS A 170 6.00 -12.82 -20.27
N ARG A 171 6.11 -12.17 -19.11
CA ARG A 171 6.79 -10.88 -18.95
C ARG A 171 7.41 -10.79 -17.57
N PRO A 172 8.55 -10.09 -17.41
CA PRO A 172 9.22 -9.98 -16.13
C PRO A 172 8.35 -9.21 -15.13
N LEU A 173 8.02 -9.84 -14.01
CA LEU A 173 7.35 -9.21 -12.87
C LEU A 173 8.27 -9.21 -11.66
N SER A 174 8.10 -8.22 -10.78
CA SER A 174 8.84 -8.16 -9.53
C SER A 174 7.94 -7.79 -8.34
N ILE A 175 8.44 -8.06 -7.12
CA ILE A 175 7.77 -7.68 -5.88
C ILE A 175 8.73 -7.10 -4.86
N ASN A 176 8.34 -5.96 -4.29
CA ASN A 176 9.07 -5.22 -3.29
C ASN A 176 8.26 -5.13 -2.00
N PHE A 177 8.92 -5.30 -0.86
CA PHE A 177 8.36 -4.96 0.45
C PHE A 177 9.09 -3.71 0.96
N ASP A 178 8.39 -2.58 1.02
CA ASP A 178 8.89 -1.35 1.65
C ASP A 178 8.37 -1.32 3.10
N ILE A 179 9.19 -1.81 4.03
CA ILE A 179 8.82 -1.88 5.45
C ILE A 179 9.31 -0.62 6.14
N THR A 180 8.38 0.19 6.63
CA THR A 180 8.66 1.45 7.35
C THR A 180 8.32 1.30 8.84
N ASP A 181 9.30 1.58 9.70
CA ASP A 181 9.07 1.77 11.14
C ASP A 181 8.42 3.14 11.40
N ILE A 182 7.30 3.12 12.12
CA ILE A 182 6.56 4.32 12.53
C ILE A 182 6.40 4.28 14.04
N ALA A 183 7.29 5.01 14.72
CA ALA A 183 7.36 5.13 16.17
C ALA A 183 6.19 5.91 16.78
#